data_AF-A0A0P7T692-F1
#
_entry.id   AF-A0A0P7T692-F1
#
_cell.length_a   1.000
_cell.length_b   1.000
_cell.length_c   1.000
_cell.angle_alpha   90.00
_cell.angle_beta   90.00
_cell.angle_gamma   90.00
#
_symmetry.space_group_name_H-M   'P 1'
#
loop_
_entity.id
_entity.type
_entity.pdbx_description
1 polymer ?
#
loop_
_entity_poly.entity_id
_entity_poly.type
_entity_poly.pdbx_seq_one_letter_code
_entity_poly.pdbx_strand_id
1 'polypeptide(L)'
;MRGYMHVYGVSLLQCCAVTFIEKLDAQSLNLSSAEFERYMSGQVSQVDPRSSPGPSLDLLAVLGARQEQVLQGAQKLERDLIDWQDGVEREVKRMLQKYPLVVHPAVFAIDSDNTDSDLLPPPLQPQVFTH
;
A
#
# COMPACT_ATOMS: atom_id res chain seq x y z
N MET A 1 -16.93 51.67 31.10
CA MET A 1 -15.74 51.68 30.23
C MET A 1 -15.51 50.40 29.44
N ARG A 2 -15.89 49.20 29.94
CA ARG A 2 -15.75 47.92 29.21
C ARG A 2 -16.58 47.81 27.92
N GLY A 3 -17.77 48.42 27.87
CA GLY A 3 -18.65 48.42 26.69
C GLY A 3 -18.15 49.29 25.53
N TYR A 4 -17.58 50.46 25.80
CA TYR A 4 -17.01 51.33 24.75
C TYR A 4 -15.81 50.68 24.07
N MET A 5 -14.94 50.00 24.83
CA MET A 5 -13.78 49.30 24.26
C MET A 5 -14.18 48.12 23.35
N HIS A 6 -15.31 47.45 23.64
CA HIS A 6 -15.84 46.37 22.79
C HIS A 6 -16.46 46.93 21.49
N VAL A 7 -17.19 48.04 21.56
CA VAL A 7 -17.80 48.68 20.38
C VAL A 7 -16.74 49.30 19.46
N TYR A 8 -15.72 49.96 20.02
CA TYR A 8 -14.58 50.45 19.23
C TYR A 8 -13.71 49.33 18.67
N GLY A 9 -13.51 48.24 19.43
CA GLY A 9 -12.78 47.06 18.95
C GLY A 9 -13.48 46.38 17.77
N VAL A 10 -14.80 46.20 17.83
CA VAL A 10 -15.60 45.64 16.71
C VAL A 10 -15.62 46.58 15.50
N SER A 11 -15.72 47.90 15.72
CA SER A 11 -15.68 48.91 14.65
C SER A 11 -14.30 48.99 13.95
N LEU A 12 -13.21 48.93 14.72
CA LEU A 12 -11.85 48.85 14.19
C LEU A 12 -11.62 47.56 13.39
N LEU A 13 -12.08 46.40 13.89
CA LEU A 13 -11.98 45.13 13.18
C LEU A 13 -12.71 45.16 11.83
N GLN A 14 -13.86 45.84 11.74
CA GLN A 14 -14.61 45.94 10.50
C GLN A 14 -13.92 46.84 9.47
N CYS A 15 -13.37 47.99 9.89
CA CYS A 15 -12.60 48.87 9.01
C CYS A 15 -11.29 48.20 8.53
N CYS A 16 -10.60 47.49 9.43
CA CYS A 16 -9.42 46.71 9.10
C CYS A 16 -9.72 45.56 8.13
N ALA A 17 -10.88 44.88 8.26
CA ALA A 17 -11.26 43.82 7.35
C ALA A 17 -11.54 44.32 5.93
N VAL A 18 -12.25 45.45 5.78
CA VAL A 18 -12.53 46.04 4.45
C VAL A 18 -11.24 46.43 3.75
N THR A 19 -10.36 47.14 4.46
CA THR A 19 -9.05 47.55 3.92
C THR A 19 -8.10 46.39 3.63
N PHE A 20 -8.21 45.29 4.39
CA PHE A 20 -7.47 44.06 4.11
C PHE A 20 -7.97 43.37 2.83
N ILE A 21 -9.29 43.27 2.62
CA ILE A 21 -9.87 42.67 1.41
C ILE A 21 -9.51 43.49 0.17
N GLU A 22 -9.52 44.82 0.26
CA GLU A 22 -9.10 45.72 -0.83
C GLU A 22 -7.63 45.53 -1.23
N LYS A 23 -6.77 45.11 -0.29
CA LYS A 23 -5.33 44.90 -0.51
C LYS A 23 -4.94 43.43 -0.47
N LEU A 24 -5.90 42.53 -0.61
CA LEU A 24 -5.67 41.09 -0.57
C LEU A 24 -4.78 40.68 -1.74
N ASP A 25 -3.74 39.90 -1.45
CA ASP A 25 -2.83 39.37 -2.46
C ASP A 25 -2.74 37.84 -2.42
N ALA A 26 -2.11 37.26 -3.44
CA ALA A 26 -1.96 35.82 -3.57
C ALA A 26 -1.21 35.20 -2.38
N GLN A 27 -0.20 35.91 -1.85
CA GLN A 27 0.62 35.44 -0.74
C GLN A 27 -0.17 35.35 0.56
N SER A 28 -1.10 36.29 0.79
CA SER A 28 -2.02 36.28 1.94
C SER A 28 -2.90 35.02 1.99
N LEU A 29 -3.16 34.39 0.84
CA LEU A 29 -3.95 33.18 0.71
C LEU A 29 -3.12 31.91 0.44
N ASN A 30 -1.78 32.03 0.46
CA ASN A 30 -0.86 30.95 0.08
C ASN A 30 -1.15 30.37 -1.32
N LEU A 31 -1.46 31.25 -2.28
CA LEU A 31 -1.72 30.92 -3.68
C LEU A 31 -0.61 31.45 -4.58
N SER A 32 -0.46 30.84 -5.75
CA SER A 32 0.31 31.45 -6.83
C SER A 32 -0.43 32.66 -7.41
N SER A 33 0.30 33.62 -8.00
CA SER A 33 -0.31 34.79 -8.64
C SER A 33 -1.29 34.39 -9.75
N ALA A 34 -0.97 33.34 -10.53
CA ALA A 34 -1.84 32.86 -11.60
C ALA A 34 -3.17 32.28 -11.08
N GLU A 35 -3.15 31.57 -9.95
CA GLU A 35 -4.37 31.04 -9.33
C GLU A 35 -5.21 32.14 -8.72
N PHE A 36 -4.58 33.06 -7.99
CA PHE A 36 -5.26 34.22 -7.41
C PHE A 36 -5.99 35.04 -8.47
N GLU A 37 -5.31 35.39 -9.57
CA GLU A 37 -5.93 36.12 -10.68
C GLU A 37 -7.07 35.32 -11.33
N ARG A 38 -6.92 34.00 -11.47
CA ARG A 38 -8.00 33.15 -12.00
C ARG A 38 -9.25 33.19 -11.10
N TYR A 39 -9.07 33.20 -9.78
CA TYR A 39 -10.17 33.35 -8.81
C TYR A 39 -10.79 34.75 -8.86
N MET A 40 -9.97 35.80 -8.82
CA MET A 40 -10.42 37.20 -8.78
C MET A 40 -11.07 37.65 -10.09
N SER A 41 -10.63 37.13 -11.23
CA SER A 41 -11.25 37.36 -12.54
C SER A 41 -12.57 36.62 -12.75
N GLY A 42 -13.01 35.81 -11.78
CA GLY A 42 -14.25 35.06 -11.86
C GLY A 42 -14.20 33.87 -12.84
N GLN A 43 -13.03 33.55 -13.40
CA GLN A 43 -12.87 32.41 -14.31
C GLN A 43 -13.06 31.04 -13.61
N VAL A 44 -12.94 30.99 -12.27
CA VAL A 44 -13.30 29.82 -11.46
C VAL A 44 -14.79 29.81 -11.10
N SER A 45 -15.48 30.94 -11.21
CA SER A 45 -16.87 31.12 -10.80
C SER A 45 -17.84 31.09 -12.00
N GLN A 46 -17.88 29.96 -12.69
CA GLN A 46 -19.09 29.53 -13.39
C GLN A 46 -19.63 28.28 -12.70
N VAL A 47 -19.94 28.41 -11.41
CA VAL A 47 -20.77 27.43 -10.70
C VAL A 47 -22.17 28.04 -10.67
N ASP A 48 -22.99 27.62 -11.62
CA ASP A 48 -24.44 27.84 -11.59
C ASP A 48 -24.95 27.35 -10.22
N PRO A 49 -25.70 28.15 -9.43
CA PRO A 49 -26.24 27.71 -8.13
C PRO A 49 -27.19 26.51 -8.23
N ARG A 50 -27.58 26.05 -9.43
CA ARG A 50 -28.26 24.77 -9.66
C ARG A 50 -27.31 23.58 -9.92
N SER A 51 -26.04 23.85 -10.19
CA SER A 51 -25.00 22.84 -10.32
C SER A 51 -24.20 22.82 -9.02
N SER A 52 -24.62 21.94 -8.11
CA SER A 52 -23.77 21.48 -7.00
C SER A 52 -22.31 21.26 -7.46
N PRO A 53 -21.30 21.44 -6.59
CA PRO A 53 -19.94 20.95 -6.83
C PRO A 53 -19.93 19.42 -6.65
N GLY A 54 -20.80 18.74 -7.38
CA GLY A 54 -20.80 17.29 -7.50
C GLY A 54 -19.84 16.92 -8.62
N PRO A 55 -19.16 15.76 -8.54
CA PRO A 55 -18.52 15.18 -9.71
C PRO A 55 -19.54 15.15 -10.86
N SER A 56 -19.15 15.61 -12.05
CA SER A 56 -20.02 15.56 -13.22
C SER A 56 -20.57 14.15 -13.38
N LEU A 57 -21.83 14.02 -13.80
CA LEU A 57 -22.47 12.70 -13.98
C LEU A 57 -21.62 11.78 -14.87
N ASP A 58 -20.92 12.36 -15.85
CA ASP A 58 -19.96 11.66 -16.71
C ASP A 58 -18.77 11.08 -15.93
N LEU A 59 -18.20 11.84 -14.99
CA LEU A 59 -17.10 11.36 -14.15
C LEU A 59 -17.57 10.21 -13.25
N LEU A 60 -18.77 10.30 -12.69
CA LEU A 60 -19.36 9.21 -11.91
C LEU A 60 -19.60 7.96 -12.75
N ALA A 61 -20.06 8.11 -13.99
CA ALA A 61 -20.25 6.98 -14.91
C ALA A 61 -18.92 6.29 -15.26
N VAL A 62 -17.88 7.07 -15.56
CA VAL A 62 -16.53 6.55 -15.83
C VAL A 62 -15.95 5.84 -14.61
N LEU A 63 -16.10 6.43 -13.41
CA LEU A 63 -15.64 5.81 -12.17
C LEU A 63 -16.39 4.51 -11.87
N GLY A 64 -17.71 4.48 -12.06
CA GLY A 64 -18.53 3.28 -11.90
C GLY A 64 -18.11 2.16 -12.84
N ALA A 65 -17.90 2.46 -14.12
CA ALA A 65 -17.45 1.48 -15.11
C ALA A 65 -16.06 0.91 -14.76
N ARG A 66 -15.13 1.76 -14.32
CA ARG A 66 -13.80 1.32 -13.89
C ARG A 66 -13.87 0.43 -12.65
N GLN A 67 -14.73 0.77 -11.70
CA GLN A 67 -14.88 -0.01 -10.47
C GLN A 67 -15.45 -1.41 -10.75
N GLU A 68 -16.42 -1.51 -11.65
CA GLU A 68 -16.95 -2.80 -12.10
C GLU A 68 -15.87 -3.66 -12.77
N GLN A 69 -15.05 -3.08 -13.66
CA GLN A 69 -13.94 -3.80 -14.29
C GLN A 69 -12.92 -4.32 -13.28
N VAL A 70 -12.58 -3.52 -12.27
CA VAL A 70 -11.65 -3.93 -11.21
C VAL A 70 -12.24 -5.09 -10.41
N LEU A 71 -13.52 -5.03 -10.06
CA LEU A 71 -14.19 -6.06 -9.29
C LEU A 71 -14.28 -7.38 -10.07
N GLN A 72 -14.63 -7.31 -11.35
CA GLN A 72 -14.62 -8.47 -12.24
C GLN A 72 -13.22 -9.07 -12.40
N GLY A 73 -12.20 -8.22 -12.55
CA GLY A 73 -10.80 -8.65 -12.60
C GLY A 73 -10.35 -9.36 -11.33
N ALA A 74 -10.72 -8.83 -10.17
CA ALA A 74 -10.40 -9.44 -8.87
C ALA A 74 -11.06 -10.81 -8.69
N GLN A 75 -12.36 -10.93 -9.01
CA GLN A 75 -13.07 -12.21 -8.95
C GLN A 75 -12.51 -13.24 -9.93
N LYS A 76 -12.06 -12.80 -11.11
CA LYS A 76 -11.40 -13.68 -12.06
C LYS A 76 -10.07 -14.19 -11.48
N LEU A 77 -9.24 -13.29 -10.97
CA LEU A 77 -7.96 -13.65 -10.36
C LEU A 77 -8.13 -14.62 -9.18
N GLU A 78 -9.16 -14.41 -8.36
CA GLU A 78 -9.50 -15.33 -7.26
C GLU A 78 -9.75 -16.76 -7.75
N ARG A 79 -10.57 -16.91 -8.80
CA ARG A 79 -10.81 -18.22 -9.42
C ARG A 79 -9.54 -18.81 -10.03
N ASP A 80 -8.78 -17.99 -10.75
CA ASP A 80 -7.53 -18.42 -11.41
C ASP A 80 -6.51 -18.93 -10.37
N LEU A 81 -6.45 -18.31 -9.17
CA LEU A 81 -5.58 -18.74 -8.09
C LEU A 81 -5.99 -20.09 -7.49
N ILE A 82 -7.30 -20.30 -7.28
CA ILE A 82 -7.84 -21.57 -6.78
C ILE A 82 -7.56 -22.68 -7.80
N ASP A 83 -7.86 -22.45 -9.08
CA ASP A 83 -7.62 -23.42 -10.15
C ASP A 83 -6.13 -23.77 -10.29
N TRP A 84 -5.26 -22.77 -10.14
CA TRP A 84 -3.82 -22.97 -10.15
C TRP A 84 -3.36 -23.81 -8.96
N GLN A 85 -3.83 -23.50 -7.75
CA GLN A 85 -3.49 -24.25 -6.53
C GLN A 85 -3.90 -25.73 -6.67
N ASP A 86 -5.13 -25.98 -7.10
CA ASP A 86 -5.64 -27.34 -7.34
C ASP A 86 -4.85 -28.04 -8.46
N GLY A 87 -4.47 -27.30 -9.50
CA GLY A 87 -3.62 -27.78 -10.58
C GLY A 87 -2.26 -28.26 -10.08
N VAL A 88 -1.59 -27.44 -9.28
CA VAL A 88 -0.28 -27.75 -8.70
C VAL A 88 -0.39 -28.95 -7.75
N GLU A 89 -1.38 -28.98 -6.86
CA GLU A 89 -1.56 -30.10 -5.93
C GLU A 89 -1.77 -31.43 -6.67
N ARG A 90 -2.64 -31.43 -7.67
CA ARG A 90 -2.87 -32.62 -8.51
C ARG A 90 -1.61 -33.05 -9.26
N GLU A 91 -0.84 -32.11 -9.79
CA GLU A 91 0.38 -32.42 -10.54
C GLU A 91 1.47 -32.97 -9.61
N VAL A 92 1.67 -32.37 -8.43
CA VAL A 92 2.61 -32.85 -7.42
C VAL A 92 2.22 -34.27 -6.98
N LYS A 93 0.93 -34.51 -6.67
CA LYS A 93 0.44 -35.84 -6.29
C LYS A 93 0.67 -36.87 -7.40
N ARG A 94 0.42 -36.50 -8.66
CA ARG A 94 0.68 -37.34 -9.82
C ARG A 94 2.15 -37.68 -9.96
N MET A 95 3.04 -36.70 -9.77
CA MET A 95 4.49 -36.90 -9.83
C MET A 95 4.98 -37.82 -8.72
N LEU A 96 4.49 -37.66 -7.48
CA LEU A 96 4.80 -38.55 -6.37
C LEU A 96 4.30 -39.99 -6.59
N GLN A 97 3.15 -40.17 -7.23
CA GLN A 97 2.65 -41.51 -7.59
C GLN A 97 3.45 -42.14 -8.73
N LYS A 98 3.83 -41.34 -9.74
CA LYS A 98 4.59 -41.81 -10.90
C LYS A 98 6.05 -42.12 -10.55
N TYR A 99 6.62 -41.38 -9.61
CA TYR A 99 7.97 -41.55 -9.10
C TYR A 99 7.90 -41.65 -7.57
N PRO A 100 7.58 -42.83 -7.02
CA PRO A 100 7.54 -43.01 -5.58
C PRO A 100 8.95 -42.73 -5.02
N LEU A 101 9.09 -41.58 -4.35
CA LEU A 101 10.30 -41.30 -3.56
C LEU A 101 10.29 -42.25 -2.37
N VAL A 102 11.05 -43.34 -2.48
CA VAL A 102 11.38 -44.19 -1.34
C VAL A 102 12.39 -43.41 -0.50
N VAL A 103 11.88 -42.52 0.36
CA VAL A 103 12.66 -41.91 1.42
C VAL A 103 12.98 -43.03 2.39
N HIS A 104 14.12 -43.68 2.19
CA HIS A 104 14.70 -44.51 3.23
C HIS A 104 14.93 -43.57 4.42
N PRO A 105 14.44 -43.90 5.62
CA PRO A 105 14.89 -43.22 6.81
C PRO A 105 16.41 -43.33 6.79
N ALA A 106 17.07 -42.19 6.62
CA ALA A 106 18.49 -42.08 6.85
C ALA A 106 18.70 -42.35 8.34
N VAL A 107 18.84 -43.63 8.71
CA VAL A 107 19.56 -44.01 9.92
C VAL A 107 21.04 -43.84 9.58
N PHE A 108 21.43 -42.61 9.26
CA PHE A 108 22.82 -42.21 9.13
C PHE A 108 23.19 -41.49 10.43
N ALA A 109 23.17 -42.24 11.53
CA ALA A 109 24.27 -42.12 12.47
C ALA A 109 25.45 -42.80 11.77
N ILE A 110 26.19 -42.03 10.96
CA ILE A 110 27.30 -42.49 10.11
C ILE A 110 28.42 -43.18 10.93
N ASP A 111 28.36 -43.10 12.26
CA ASP A 111 29.41 -43.54 13.17
C ASP A 111 29.05 -44.73 14.06
N SER A 112 27.87 -45.36 13.91
CA SER A 112 27.42 -46.36 14.90
C SER A 112 27.64 -47.83 14.53
N ASP A 113 28.13 -48.15 13.33
CA ASP A 113 28.32 -49.55 12.90
C ASP A 113 29.68 -49.82 12.23
N ASN A 114 30.70 -48.99 12.54
CA ASN A 114 32.08 -49.29 12.14
C ASN A 114 32.78 -50.11 13.23
N THR A 115 32.47 -51.40 13.34
CA THR A 115 33.14 -52.33 14.27
C THR A 115 34.59 -52.66 13.88
N ASP A 116 35.10 -52.11 12.77
CA ASP A 116 36.46 -52.35 12.26
C ASP A 116 37.48 -51.27 12.65
N SER A 117 37.09 -50.25 13.45
CA SER A 117 38.02 -49.19 13.87
C SER A 117 39.17 -49.67 14.77
N ASP A 118 39.03 -50.84 15.40
CA ASP A 118 40.04 -51.44 16.28
C ASP A 118 41.13 -52.25 15.53
N LEU A 119 40.98 -52.49 14.22
CA LEU A 119 41.92 -53.28 13.41
C LEU A 119 42.91 -52.44 12.59
N LEU A 120 42.95 -51.12 12.80
CA LEU A 120 43.82 -50.24 12.04
C LEU A 120 45.30 -50.47 12.42
N PRO A 121 46.19 -50.72 11.45
CA PRO A 121 47.61 -50.88 11.72
C PRO A 121 48.22 -49.57 12.24
N PRO A 122 49.19 -49.61 13.17
CA PRO A 122 49.90 -48.40 13.61
C PRO A 122 50.52 -47.68 12.40
N PRO A 123 50.41 -46.34 12.25
CA PRO A 123 50.04 -45.31 13.23
C PRO A 123 48.62 -44.74 13.07
N LEU A 124 47.70 -45.45 12.40
CA LEU A 124 46.37 -44.91 12.06
C LEU A 124 45.33 -45.02 13.19
N GLN A 125 45.75 -45.41 14.40
CA GLN A 125 44.88 -45.44 15.56
C GLN A 125 44.66 -44.02 16.12
N PRO A 126 43.43 -43.66 16.54
CA PRO A 126 43.15 -42.33 17.06
C PRO A 126 43.98 -42.03 18.31
N GLN A 127 44.80 -40.98 18.28
CA GLN A 127 45.52 -40.53 19.46
C GLN A 127 44.61 -39.66 20.33
N VAL A 128 44.24 -40.18 21.49
CA VAL A 128 43.54 -39.40 22.53
C VAL A 128 44.56 -38.50 23.22
N PHE A 129 44.54 -37.22 22.89
CA PHE A 129 45.30 -36.21 23.63
C PHE A 129 44.49 -35.76 24.84
N THR A 130 44.86 -36.23 26.02
CA THR A 130 44.36 -35.69 27.29
C THR A 130 45.28 -34.55 27.75
N HIS A 131 44.70 -33.36 27.94
CA HIS A 131 45.38 -32.19 28.53
C HIS A 131 45.67 -32.41 30.03
#